data_AF-A0A6I8W9C0-F1
#
_entry.id   AF-A0A6I8W9C0-F1
#
_cell.length_a   1.000
_cell.length_b   1.000
_cell.length_c   1.000
_cell.angle_alpha   90.00
_cell.angle_beta   90.00
_cell.angle_gamma   90.00
#
_symmetry.space_group_name_H-M   'P 1'
#
loop_
_entity.id
_entity.type
_entity.pdbx_description
1 polymer ?
#
loop_
_entity_poly.entity_id
_entity_poly.type
_entity_poly.pdbx_seq_one_letter_code
_entity_poly.pdbx_strand_id
1 'polypeptide(L)'
;MEIDAQSAQRPSENHLHQQQNSSSGHHSESPMNFDYLHSLRSGAVPSTSTAVSSASDNGSNSSYGLVDDSRALDRSINANERFVNILDQIDARVEKLRKDALNLQEMKDYLLMSMDLIKSNDKLQKMRESEREEIMLYIQRVSSRLGTVELNVRTVRDNSQEDSLSQINSLIDTMIKMGDPVIGRQRCQLYLNACCSSAMDPSGHLDTLSEADVGPIDKKFESALLGCTLDDQKNIKKRLQALMGYLNKQTVSH
;
A
#
# COMPACT_ATOMS: atom_id res chain seq x y z
N MET A 1 -42.11 32.98 -73.25
CA MET A 1 -42.86 32.66 -72.02
C MET A 1 -42.04 31.66 -71.25
N GLU A 2 -41.99 31.90 -69.95
CA GLU A 2 -41.28 31.21 -68.87
C GLU A 2 -41.29 29.67 -69.02
N ILE A 3 -40.37 28.88 -68.48
CA ILE A 3 -40.04 28.78 -67.05
C ILE A 3 -38.69 28.06 -66.84
N ASP A 4 -37.91 28.57 -65.90
CA ASP A 4 -36.73 27.98 -65.24
C ASP A 4 -37.10 26.79 -64.33
N ALA A 5 -36.17 25.83 -64.14
CA ALA A 5 -35.87 25.22 -62.82
C ALA A 5 -34.80 24.10 -62.90
N GLN A 6 -33.93 24.11 -61.89
CA GLN A 6 -32.68 23.36 -61.69
C GLN A 6 -32.86 21.91 -61.19
N SER A 7 -31.88 21.02 -61.45
CA SER A 7 -31.03 20.39 -60.41
C SER A 7 -30.23 19.14 -60.83
N ALA A 8 -29.01 19.06 -60.28
CA ALA A 8 -28.27 17.89 -59.78
C ALA A 8 -27.27 17.07 -60.66
N GLN A 9 -25.99 17.21 -60.26
CA GLN A 9 -24.96 16.19 -59.91
C GLN A 9 -24.09 15.43 -60.95
N ARG A 10 -22.78 15.80 -60.94
CA ARG A 10 -21.49 15.03 -61.03
C ARG A 10 -21.23 14.13 -62.28
N PRO A 11 -19.99 13.63 -62.55
CA PRO A 11 -18.68 13.69 -61.85
C PRO A 11 -17.55 14.27 -62.76
N SER A 12 -16.28 14.46 -62.34
CA SER A 12 -15.23 13.43 -62.37
C SER A 12 -13.86 13.99 -61.94
N GLU A 13 -13.03 13.05 -61.51
CA GLU A 13 -11.66 13.06 -61.02
C GLU A 13 -10.65 13.88 -61.86
N ASN A 14 -9.63 14.45 -61.20
CA ASN A 14 -8.25 14.12 -61.58
C ASN A 14 -7.18 14.52 -60.55
N HIS A 15 -6.18 13.66 -60.55
CA HIS A 15 -5.02 13.48 -59.69
C HIS A 15 -3.85 14.39 -60.12
N LEU A 16 -3.07 14.99 -59.20
CA LEU A 16 -1.59 14.90 -59.26
C LEU A 16 -0.86 15.43 -58.02
N HIS A 17 0.21 14.70 -57.72
CA HIS A 17 1.31 14.87 -56.77
C HIS A 17 1.94 16.27 -56.66
N GLN A 18 2.37 16.63 -55.45
CA GLN A 18 3.77 17.02 -55.24
C GLN A 18 4.22 16.74 -53.79
N GLN A 19 5.21 15.87 -53.67
CA GLN A 19 5.98 15.56 -52.48
C GLN A 19 7.18 16.51 -52.41
N GLN A 20 7.47 17.09 -51.25
CA GLN A 20 8.85 17.44 -50.87
C GLN A 20 9.02 17.49 -49.36
N ASN A 21 10.17 16.94 -48.97
CA ASN A 21 10.62 16.48 -47.66
C ASN A 21 11.33 17.60 -46.89
N SER A 22 11.38 17.53 -45.54
CA SER A 22 12.56 17.77 -44.66
C SER A 22 12.21 18.25 -43.24
N SER A 23 12.20 17.30 -42.30
CA SER A 23 12.89 17.30 -40.99
C SER A 23 13.07 18.59 -40.16
N SER A 24 12.60 18.57 -38.91
CA SER A 24 13.45 18.41 -37.69
C SER A 24 12.78 18.95 -36.40
N GLY A 25 12.94 18.22 -35.27
CA GLY A 25 12.94 18.83 -33.93
C GLY A 25 11.89 18.36 -32.91
N HIS A 26 11.88 17.10 -32.49
CA HIS A 26 11.32 16.71 -31.19
C HIS A 26 12.40 16.06 -30.32
N HIS A 27 12.99 16.88 -29.44
CA HIS A 27 13.71 16.52 -28.22
C HIS A 27 12.84 17.02 -27.05
N SER A 28 12.65 16.37 -25.90
CA SER A 28 13.44 15.36 -25.21
C SER A 28 12.53 14.44 -24.39
N GLU A 29 12.81 13.13 -24.44
CA GLU A 29 12.38 12.15 -23.46
C GLU A 29 13.15 12.40 -22.15
N SER A 30 12.46 12.45 -21.01
CA SER A 30 13.09 12.52 -19.69
C SER A 30 13.91 11.25 -19.43
N PRO A 31 15.19 11.35 -19.02
CA PRO A 31 15.94 10.18 -18.57
C PRO A 31 15.41 9.76 -17.18
N MET A 32 15.00 8.50 -17.08
CA MET A 32 14.63 7.84 -15.83
C MET A 32 15.80 7.93 -14.85
N ASN A 33 15.63 8.69 -13.77
CA ASN A 33 16.63 8.89 -12.73
C ASN A 33 16.81 7.58 -11.93
N PHE A 34 18.06 7.10 -11.83
CA PHE A 34 18.46 5.84 -11.19
C PHE A 34 19.23 6.07 -9.86
N ASP A 35 19.02 7.20 -9.19
CA ASP A 35 19.78 7.59 -8.00
C ASP A 35 19.28 6.93 -6.70
N TYR A 36 18.25 6.09 -6.74
CA TYR A 36 17.70 5.48 -5.51
C TYR A 36 18.56 4.34 -4.92
N LEU A 37 19.64 3.93 -5.59
CA LEU A 37 20.51 2.83 -5.15
C LEU A 37 21.64 3.24 -4.17
N HIS A 38 21.80 4.52 -3.86
CA HIS A 38 22.89 4.98 -2.99
C HIS A 38 22.55 5.03 -1.48
N SER A 39 21.28 4.92 -1.08
CA SER A 39 20.87 5.03 0.33
C SER A 39 21.07 3.76 1.19
N LEU A 40 21.59 2.67 0.62
CA LEU A 40 21.70 1.37 1.30
C LEU A 40 23.04 1.11 2.00
N ARG A 41 23.90 2.13 2.17
CA ARG A 41 25.22 1.96 2.79
C ARG A 41 25.45 2.88 3.98
N SER A 42 24.67 2.73 5.05
CA SER A 42 25.06 3.14 6.41
C SER A 42 24.08 2.60 7.45
N GLY A 43 24.28 1.35 7.86
CA GLY A 43 23.60 0.73 9.01
C GLY A 43 24.63 0.12 9.94
N ALA A 44 25.51 0.94 10.52
CA ALA A 44 26.42 0.51 11.57
C ALA A 44 25.68 0.54 12.91
N VAL A 45 25.53 -0.63 13.54
CA VAL A 45 25.03 -0.82 14.90
C VAL A 45 26.07 -0.33 15.93
N PRO A 46 25.72 0.54 16.89
CA PRO A 46 26.59 0.80 18.03
C PRO A 46 26.34 -0.24 19.15
N SER A 47 27.44 -0.83 19.60
CA SER A 47 27.52 -1.81 20.68
C SER A 47 27.24 -1.22 22.06
N THR A 48 26.60 -2.04 22.91
CA THR A 48 26.33 -1.85 24.33
C THR A 48 27.59 -1.63 25.17
N SER A 49 27.51 -0.75 26.17
CA SER A 49 28.45 -0.68 27.30
C SER A 49 27.70 -0.23 28.57
N THR A 50 27.21 -1.18 29.36
CA THR A 50 26.71 -0.95 30.72
C THR A 50 27.85 -1.22 31.69
N ALA A 51 28.35 -0.17 32.34
CA ALA A 51 29.30 -0.29 33.45
C ALA A 51 28.56 -0.71 34.72
N VAL A 52 28.94 -1.85 35.29
CA VAL A 52 28.50 -2.33 36.60
C VAL A 52 29.48 -1.82 37.65
N SER A 53 29.00 -0.99 38.57
CA SER A 53 29.74 -0.57 39.76
C SER A 53 29.43 -1.49 40.92
N SER A 54 30.46 -2.18 41.41
CA SER A 54 30.46 -2.97 42.64
C SER A 54 30.52 -2.06 43.87
N ALA A 55 29.64 -2.29 44.85
CA ALA A 55 29.84 -1.86 46.22
C ALA A 55 29.59 -3.05 47.16
N SER A 56 30.65 -3.42 47.87
CA SER A 56 30.65 -4.36 48.98
C SER A 56 29.98 -3.72 50.20
N ASP A 57 29.15 -4.46 50.92
CA ASP A 57 29.10 -4.32 52.37
C ASP A 57 28.73 -5.63 53.07
N ASN A 58 29.32 -5.81 54.24
CA ASN A 58 29.49 -7.03 55.01
C ASN A 58 28.66 -6.92 56.29
N GLY A 59 27.89 -7.95 56.66
CA GLY A 59 27.14 -7.92 57.92
C GLY A 59 26.36 -9.20 58.22
N SER A 60 27.00 -10.10 58.95
CA SER A 60 26.40 -11.29 59.56
C SER A 60 25.26 -10.93 60.52
N ASN A 61 24.11 -11.59 60.41
CA ASN A 61 23.43 -12.11 61.61
C ASN A 61 22.44 -13.23 61.28
N SER A 62 22.58 -14.33 62.03
CA SER A 62 21.73 -15.51 61.97
C SER A 62 20.44 -15.23 62.75
N SER A 63 19.29 -15.22 62.06
CA SER A 63 17.97 -15.20 62.71
C SER A 63 17.04 -16.19 62.01
N TYR A 64 16.50 -17.09 62.83
CA TYR A 64 15.52 -18.14 62.59
C TYR A 64 14.44 -17.78 61.56
N GLY A 65 14.22 -18.71 60.63
CA GLY A 65 13.33 -18.57 59.48
C GLY A 65 11.85 -18.50 59.84
N LEU A 66 11.26 -17.35 59.56
CA LEU A 66 9.93 -17.25 58.96
C LEU A 66 10.17 -17.12 57.45
N VAL A 67 9.81 -18.15 56.69
CA VAL A 67 9.77 -18.05 55.22
C VAL A 67 8.69 -17.05 54.87
N ASP A 68 9.13 -15.84 54.53
CA ASP A 68 8.31 -14.74 54.05
C ASP A 68 7.79 -15.09 52.65
N ASP A 69 6.61 -15.72 52.58
CA ASP A 69 5.90 -16.04 51.34
C ASP A 69 5.66 -14.79 50.46
N SER A 70 5.70 -13.58 51.04
CA SER A 70 5.60 -12.32 50.31
C SER A 70 6.76 -12.13 49.33
N ARG A 71 7.98 -12.55 49.70
CA ARG A 71 9.16 -12.48 48.82
C ARG A 71 9.09 -13.47 47.66
N ALA A 72 8.44 -14.61 47.84
CA ALA A 72 8.22 -15.58 46.76
C ALA A 72 7.20 -15.05 45.74
N LEU A 73 6.12 -14.42 46.21
CA LEU A 73 5.13 -13.71 45.39
C LEU A 73 5.75 -12.50 44.67
N ASP A 74 6.52 -11.66 45.37
CA ASP A 74 7.23 -10.52 44.75
C ASP A 74 8.22 -10.99 43.68
N ARG A 75 8.97 -12.07 43.96
CA ARG A 75 9.89 -12.67 42.97
C ARG A 75 9.16 -13.26 41.77
N SER A 76 7.96 -13.80 41.97
CA SER A 76 7.09 -14.32 40.92
C SER A 76 6.47 -13.21 40.08
N ILE A 77 6.05 -12.10 40.69
CA ILE A 77 5.52 -10.92 40.00
C ILE A 77 6.62 -10.29 39.14
N ASN A 78 7.83 -10.15 39.69
CA ASN A 78 9.01 -9.70 38.95
C ASN A 78 9.39 -10.66 37.79
N ALA A 79 9.18 -11.96 37.94
CA ALA A 79 9.41 -12.92 36.85
C ALA A 79 8.38 -12.76 35.73
N ASN A 80 7.09 -12.62 36.08
CA ASN A 80 6.01 -12.39 35.13
C ASN A 80 6.22 -11.10 34.33
N GLU A 81 6.58 -10.00 34.97
CA GLU A 81 6.88 -8.73 34.30
C GLU A 81 8.05 -8.86 33.33
N ARG A 82 9.11 -9.61 33.70
CA ARG A 82 10.23 -9.90 32.79
C ARG A 82 9.78 -10.71 31.58
N PHE A 83 8.89 -11.70 31.75
CA PHE A 83 8.36 -12.46 30.62
C PHE A 83 7.48 -11.60 29.73
N VAL A 84 6.60 -10.77 30.28
CA VAL A 84 5.78 -9.82 29.50
C VAL A 84 6.68 -8.88 28.70
N ASN A 85 7.69 -8.26 29.32
CA ASN A 85 8.64 -7.39 28.62
C ASN A 85 9.41 -8.09 27.50
N ILE A 86 9.73 -9.38 27.66
CA ILE A 86 10.37 -10.17 26.60
C ILE A 86 9.38 -10.44 25.46
N LEU A 87 8.13 -10.79 25.80
CA LEU A 87 7.07 -11.03 24.81
C LEU A 87 6.77 -9.77 24.01
N ASP A 88 6.67 -8.60 24.64
CA ASP A 88 6.47 -7.31 23.97
C ASP A 88 7.63 -6.99 23.00
N GLN A 89 8.87 -7.28 23.42
CA GLN A 89 10.04 -7.12 22.54
C GLN A 89 10.02 -8.09 21.35
N ILE A 90 9.54 -9.32 21.54
CA ILE A 90 9.37 -10.29 20.46
C ILE A 90 8.27 -9.83 19.52
N ASP A 91 7.14 -9.38 20.05
CA ASP A 91 6.00 -8.88 19.27
C ASP A 91 6.40 -7.67 18.40
N ALA A 92 7.13 -6.71 18.97
CA ALA A 92 7.68 -5.58 18.22
C ALA A 92 8.64 -6.04 17.08
N ARG A 93 9.42 -7.10 17.29
CA ARG A 93 10.29 -7.67 16.25
C ARG A 93 9.51 -8.42 15.19
N VAL A 94 8.42 -9.10 15.56
CA VAL A 94 7.50 -9.75 14.61
C VAL A 94 6.82 -8.70 13.74
N GLU A 95 6.34 -7.60 14.32
CA GLU A 95 5.71 -6.51 13.55
C GLU A 95 6.70 -5.84 12.60
N LYS A 96 7.95 -5.62 13.05
CA LYS A 96 9.02 -5.15 12.17
C LYS A 96 9.28 -6.13 11.02
N LEU A 97 9.37 -7.43 11.30
CA LEU A 97 9.57 -8.47 10.28
C LEU A 97 8.41 -8.49 9.28
N ARG A 98 7.15 -8.35 9.74
CA ARG A 98 5.97 -8.26 8.88
C ARG A 98 6.07 -7.08 7.94
N LYS A 99 6.42 -5.89 8.45
CA LYS A 99 6.62 -4.69 7.64
C LYS A 99 7.75 -4.86 6.62
N ASP A 100 8.89 -5.40 7.03
CA ASP A 100 10.02 -5.65 6.14
C ASP A 100 9.65 -6.65 5.03
N ALA A 101 8.89 -7.71 5.35
CA ALA A 101 8.40 -8.69 4.39
C ALA A 101 7.38 -8.10 3.40
N LEU A 102 6.48 -7.20 3.86
CA LEU A 102 5.56 -6.47 2.98
C LEU A 102 6.31 -5.57 1.99
N ASN A 103 7.37 -4.88 2.44
CA ASN A 103 8.21 -4.09 1.54
C ASN A 103 8.91 -4.98 0.49
N LEU A 104 9.44 -6.14 0.89
CA LEU A 104 10.03 -7.09 -0.04
C LEU A 104 9.00 -7.62 -1.06
N GLN A 105 7.75 -7.79 -0.64
CA GLN A 105 6.65 -8.19 -1.52
C GLN A 105 6.35 -7.10 -2.55
N GLU A 106 6.29 -5.82 -2.14
CA GLU A 106 6.14 -4.69 -3.06
C GLU A 106 7.30 -4.60 -4.06
N MET A 107 8.54 -4.82 -3.61
CA MET A 107 9.71 -4.86 -4.50
C MET A 107 9.63 -6.00 -5.52
N LYS A 108 9.14 -7.19 -5.10
CA LYS A 108 8.89 -8.31 -6.01
C LYS A 108 7.83 -7.95 -7.06
N ASP A 109 6.73 -7.35 -6.64
CA ASP A 109 5.63 -6.95 -7.53
C ASP A 109 6.10 -5.87 -8.53
N TYR A 110 6.94 -4.93 -8.09
CA TYR A 110 7.57 -3.95 -8.96
C TYR A 110 8.47 -4.60 -10.02
N LEU A 111 9.27 -5.61 -9.65
CA LEU A 111 10.11 -6.34 -10.60
C LEU A 111 9.27 -7.13 -11.62
N LEU A 112 8.19 -7.77 -11.17
CA LEU A 112 7.24 -8.46 -12.06
C LEU A 112 6.62 -7.49 -13.06
N MET A 113 6.12 -6.35 -12.58
CA MET A 113 5.56 -5.30 -13.43
C MET A 113 6.58 -4.77 -14.44
N SER A 114 7.83 -4.58 -14.01
CA SER A 114 8.93 -4.16 -14.89
C SER A 114 9.21 -5.19 -15.99
N MET A 115 9.18 -6.49 -15.67
CA MET A 115 9.33 -7.55 -16.68
C MET A 115 8.18 -7.53 -17.69
N ASP A 116 6.95 -7.28 -17.25
CA ASP A 116 5.80 -7.24 -18.15
C ASP A 116 5.79 -5.99 -19.05
N LEU A 117 6.27 -4.85 -18.55
CA LEU A 117 6.49 -3.64 -19.36
C LEU A 117 7.53 -3.87 -20.47
N ILE A 118 8.59 -4.62 -20.20
CA ILE A 118 9.57 -4.99 -21.22
C ILE A 118 8.93 -5.92 -22.27
N LYS A 119 8.22 -6.96 -21.85
CA LYS A 119 7.56 -7.91 -22.76
C LYS A 119 6.54 -7.24 -23.69
N SER A 120 5.80 -6.26 -23.16
CA SER A 120 4.77 -5.50 -23.89
C SER A 120 5.34 -4.35 -24.73
N ASN A 121 6.65 -4.11 -24.69
CA ASN A 121 7.25 -2.99 -25.38
C ASN A 121 7.18 -3.14 -26.91
N ASP A 122 6.59 -2.14 -27.59
CA ASP A 122 6.46 -2.13 -29.05
C ASP A 122 7.78 -2.30 -29.81
N LYS A 123 8.90 -1.80 -29.27
CA LYS A 123 10.21 -1.95 -29.94
C LYS A 123 10.63 -3.41 -29.94
N LEU A 124 10.51 -4.10 -28.80
CA LEU A 124 10.72 -5.55 -28.69
C LEU A 124 9.80 -6.29 -29.67
N GLN A 125 8.55 -5.82 -29.81
CA GLN A 125 7.57 -6.38 -30.72
C GLN A 125 7.84 -6.11 -32.21
N LYS A 126 8.79 -5.24 -32.56
CA LYS A 126 9.20 -4.94 -33.94
C LYS A 126 10.59 -5.48 -34.28
N MET A 127 11.29 -6.08 -33.31
CA MET A 127 12.58 -6.73 -33.54
C MET A 127 12.44 -7.98 -34.42
N ARG A 128 13.55 -8.35 -35.09
CA ARG A 128 13.62 -9.60 -35.85
C ARG A 128 13.40 -10.78 -34.91
N GLU A 129 12.84 -11.85 -35.46
CA GLU A 129 12.44 -13.02 -34.68
C GLU A 129 13.59 -13.59 -33.83
N SER A 130 14.77 -13.75 -34.43
CA SER A 130 15.95 -14.30 -33.72
C SER A 130 16.41 -13.42 -32.54
N GLU A 131 16.43 -12.10 -32.72
CA GLU A 131 16.86 -11.16 -31.66
C GLU A 131 15.83 -11.09 -30.53
N ARG A 132 14.54 -11.15 -30.89
CA ARG A 132 13.45 -11.21 -29.93
C ARG A 132 13.50 -12.50 -29.14
N GLU A 133 13.70 -13.64 -29.79
CA GLU A 133 13.77 -14.95 -29.13
C GLU A 133 14.90 -14.99 -28.08
N GLU A 134 16.08 -14.47 -28.43
CA GLU A 134 17.20 -14.34 -27.49
C GLU A 134 16.84 -13.51 -26.26
N ILE A 135 16.17 -12.36 -26.45
CA ILE A 135 15.71 -11.51 -25.36
C ILE A 135 14.63 -12.21 -24.52
N MET A 136 13.69 -12.90 -25.16
CA MET A 136 12.62 -13.63 -24.47
C MET A 136 13.16 -14.76 -23.60
N LEU A 137 14.18 -15.49 -24.07
CA LEU A 137 14.89 -16.48 -23.26
C LEU A 137 15.57 -15.85 -22.04
N TYR A 138 16.12 -14.65 -22.19
CA TYR A 138 16.71 -13.91 -21.07
C TYR A 138 15.64 -13.45 -20.06
N ILE A 139 14.52 -12.91 -20.54
CA ILE A 139 13.36 -12.54 -19.72
C ILE A 139 12.84 -13.77 -18.95
N GLN A 140 12.71 -14.93 -19.62
CA GLN A 140 12.27 -16.17 -18.98
C GLN A 140 13.23 -16.60 -17.87
N ARG A 141 14.55 -16.51 -18.10
CA ARG A 141 15.57 -16.83 -17.09
C ARG A 141 15.48 -15.91 -15.87
N VAL A 142 15.35 -14.61 -16.07
CA VAL A 142 15.18 -13.64 -14.98
C VAL A 142 13.86 -13.88 -14.24
N SER A 143 12.77 -14.11 -14.98
CA SER A 143 11.45 -14.42 -14.40
C SER A 143 11.49 -15.68 -13.55
N SER A 144 12.20 -16.73 -13.99
CA SER A 144 12.37 -17.96 -13.23
C SER A 144 13.11 -17.73 -11.90
N ARG A 145 14.17 -16.92 -11.91
CA ARG A 145 14.90 -16.54 -10.69
C ARG A 145 14.06 -15.68 -9.76
N LEU A 146 13.28 -14.75 -10.28
CA LEU A 146 12.35 -13.96 -9.48
C LEU A 146 11.24 -14.83 -8.87
N GLY A 147 10.81 -15.86 -9.59
CA GLY A 147 9.82 -16.84 -9.14
C GLY A 147 10.25 -17.62 -7.89
N THR A 148 11.56 -17.75 -7.61
CA THR A 148 12.04 -18.44 -6.39
C THR A 148 11.89 -17.60 -5.12
N VAL A 149 11.54 -16.32 -5.24
CA VAL A 149 11.30 -15.45 -4.09
C VAL A 149 9.84 -15.60 -3.66
N GLU A 150 9.60 -16.39 -2.61
CA GLU A 150 8.27 -16.63 -2.07
C GLU A 150 8.09 -15.88 -0.74
N LEU A 151 7.05 -15.04 -0.67
CA LEU A 151 6.69 -14.25 0.51
C LEU A 151 5.20 -14.44 0.77
N ASN A 152 4.84 -14.68 2.03
CA ASN A 152 3.46 -14.88 2.44
C ASN A 152 3.22 -14.18 3.78
N VAL A 153 2.82 -12.91 3.71
CA VAL A 153 2.35 -12.15 4.87
C VAL A 153 0.84 -12.11 4.82
N ARG A 154 0.18 -12.60 5.87
CA ARG A 154 -1.28 -12.62 5.98
C ARG A 154 -1.75 -11.81 7.16
N THR A 155 -2.88 -11.15 6.98
CA THR A 155 -3.71 -10.65 8.09
C THR A 155 -4.54 -11.83 8.56
N VAL A 156 -4.36 -12.22 9.82
CA VAL A 156 -5.17 -13.27 10.44
C VAL A 156 -6.48 -12.66 10.86
N ARG A 157 -7.59 -13.29 10.48
CA ARG A 157 -8.94 -12.83 10.81
C ARG A 157 -9.75 -13.96 11.40
N ASP A 158 -10.68 -13.60 12.29
CA ASP A 158 -11.78 -14.47 12.65
C ASP A 158 -12.97 -14.32 11.68
N ASN A 159 -13.98 -15.15 11.84
CA ASN A 159 -15.17 -15.13 10.96
C ASN A 159 -15.91 -13.79 11.01
N SER A 160 -15.98 -13.15 12.19
CA SER A 160 -16.68 -11.87 12.34
C SER A 160 -15.95 -10.74 11.62
N GLN A 161 -14.62 -10.77 11.65
CA GLN A 161 -13.76 -9.81 10.94
C GLN A 161 -13.85 -10.00 9.42
N GLU A 162 -13.89 -11.24 8.94
CA GLU A 162 -14.11 -11.54 7.51
C GLU A 162 -15.50 -11.07 7.02
N ASP A 163 -16.56 -11.31 7.81
CA ASP A 163 -17.91 -10.84 7.50
C ASP A 163 -17.96 -9.29 7.44
N SER A 164 -17.30 -8.63 8.39
CA SER A 164 -17.18 -7.16 8.43
C SER A 164 -16.44 -6.62 7.20
N LEU A 165 -15.33 -7.24 6.81
CA LEU A 165 -14.56 -6.87 5.61
C LEU A 165 -15.38 -7.10 4.33
N SER A 166 -16.11 -8.21 4.24
CA SER A 166 -17.03 -8.49 3.13
C SER A 166 -18.11 -7.42 3.01
N GLN A 167 -18.69 -6.99 4.14
CA GLN A 167 -19.67 -5.91 4.17
C GLN A 167 -19.09 -4.58 3.68
N ILE A 168 -17.87 -4.23 4.11
CA ILE A 168 -17.16 -3.03 3.61
C ILE A 168 -16.95 -3.10 2.09
N ASN A 169 -16.47 -4.23 1.58
CA ASN A 169 -16.26 -4.42 0.15
C ASN A 169 -17.57 -4.27 -0.64
N SER A 170 -18.66 -4.85 -0.16
CA SER A 170 -19.98 -4.71 -0.78
C SER A 170 -20.47 -3.26 -0.81
N LEU A 171 -20.19 -2.45 0.24
CA LEU A 171 -20.56 -1.04 0.28
C LEU A 171 -19.76 -0.22 -0.74
N ILE A 172 -18.45 -0.46 -0.84
CA ILE A 172 -17.57 0.19 -1.82
C ILE A 172 -17.99 -0.19 -3.25
N ASP A 173 -18.25 -1.47 -3.50
CA ASP A 173 -18.64 -1.94 -4.82
C ASP A 173 -20.01 -1.39 -5.25
N THR A 174 -20.96 -1.27 -4.31
CA THR A 174 -22.25 -0.63 -4.59
C THR A 174 -22.07 0.83 -5.00
N MET A 175 -21.19 1.57 -4.30
CA MET A 175 -20.86 2.95 -4.65
C MET A 175 -20.27 3.07 -6.06
N ILE A 176 -19.35 2.18 -6.43
CA ILE A 176 -18.72 2.17 -7.76
C ILE A 176 -19.76 1.81 -8.84
N LYS A 177 -20.62 0.81 -8.60
CA LYS A 177 -21.63 0.32 -9.56
C LYS A 177 -22.73 1.33 -9.88
N MET A 178 -22.99 2.31 -9.02
CA MET A 178 -23.99 3.36 -9.31
C MET A 178 -23.62 4.21 -10.53
N GLY A 179 -22.34 4.29 -10.90
CA GLY A 179 -21.89 4.95 -12.13
C GLY A 179 -21.99 6.48 -12.14
N ASP A 180 -22.65 7.10 -11.17
CA ASP A 180 -22.71 8.55 -10.99
C ASP A 180 -21.45 9.04 -10.24
N PRO A 181 -20.58 9.84 -10.87
CA PRO A 181 -19.32 10.25 -10.28
C PRO A 181 -19.50 11.30 -9.17
N VAL A 182 -20.60 12.07 -9.15
CA VAL A 182 -20.91 13.05 -8.11
C VAL A 182 -21.41 12.34 -6.85
N ILE A 183 -22.38 11.44 -7.01
CA ILE A 183 -22.88 10.62 -5.89
C ILE A 183 -21.78 9.70 -5.37
N GLY A 184 -21.00 9.09 -6.25
CA GLY A 184 -19.84 8.28 -5.90
C GLY A 184 -18.84 9.06 -5.06
N ARG A 185 -18.50 10.29 -5.46
CA ARG A 185 -17.62 11.18 -4.68
C ARG A 185 -18.20 11.47 -3.30
N GLN A 186 -19.47 11.87 -3.22
CA GLN A 186 -20.10 12.19 -1.94
C GLN A 186 -20.08 11.00 -0.98
N ARG A 187 -20.44 9.80 -1.44
CA ARG A 187 -20.39 8.59 -0.61
C ARG A 187 -18.97 8.20 -0.21
N CYS A 188 -18.01 8.33 -1.13
CA CYS A 188 -16.61 8.07 -0.83
C CYS A 188 -16.09 9.01 0.27
N GLN A 189 -16.58 10.26 0.32
CA GLN A 189 -16.24 11.20 1.38
C GLN A 189 -16.82 10.78 2.73
N LEU A 190 -18.09 10.34 2.77
CA LEU A 190 -18.71 9.82 3.99
C LEU A 190 -17.94 8.61 4.55
N TYR A 191 -17.46 7.72 3.68
CA TYR A 191 -16.64 6.57 4.06
C TYR A 191 -15.26 6.98 4.57
N LEU A 192 -14.60 7.95 3.91
CA LEU A 192 -13.33 8.49 4.38
C LEU A 192 -13.43 9.17 5.75
N ASN A 193 -14.52 9.91 5.98
CA ASN A 193 -14.80 10.53 7.28
C ASN A 193 -14.94 9.46 8.38
N ALA A 194 -15.61 8.33 8.11
CA ALA A 194 -15.69 7.20 9.03
C ALA A 194 -14.31 6.57 9.33
N CYS A 195 -13.40 6.52 8.35
CA CYS A 195 -12.02 6.07 8.57
C CYS A 195 -11.17 7.01 9.43
N CYS A 196 -11.58 8.28 9.58
CA CYS A 196 -10.90 9.24 10.46
C CYS A 196 -11.38 9.11 11.91
N SER A 197 -12.68 8.85 12.13
CA SER A 197 -13.27 8.57 13.45
C SER A 197 -12.63 7.34 14.15
N SER A 198 -12.18 6.37 13.36
CA SER A 198 -11.63 5.09 13.86
C SER A 198 -10.11 5.07 14.09
N ALA A 199 -9.38 6.17 13.84
CA ALA A 199 -7.93 6.20 13.95
C ALA A 199 -7.47 6.48 15.40
N MET A 200 -7.15 5.42 16.15
CA MET A 200 -6.39 5.52 17.40
C MET A 200 -4.91 5.80 17.10
N ASP A 201 -4.31 6.79 17.76
CA ASP A 201 -2.85 6.99 17.76
C ASP A 201 -2.17 5.82 18.52
N PRO A 202 -0.97 5.34 18.11
CA PRO A 202 -0.16 4.39 18.89
C PRO A 202 0.08 4.74 20.37
N SER A 203 -0.18 5.97 20.82
CA SER A 203 -0.16 6.33 22.25
C SER A 203 -1.45 5.97 23.02
N GLY A 204 -2.46 5.40 22.35
CA GLY A 204 -3.77 5.11 22.94
C GLY A 204 -4.62 6.36 23.18
N HIS A 205 -4.17 7.52 22.72
CA HIS A 205 -4.99 8.72 22.69
C HIS A 205 -5.89 8.67 21.47
N LEU A 206 -7.21 8.71 21.69
CA LEU A 206 -8.15 9.06 20.63
C LEU A 206 -7.70 10.44 20.14
N ASP A 207 -7.26 10.53 18.88
CA ASP A 207 -7.03 11.83 18.26
C ASP A 207 -8.43 12.48 18.19
N THR A 208 -8.76 13.23 19.24
CA THR A 208 -10.10 13.77 19.46
C THR A 208 -10.19 15.01 18.61
N LEU A 209 -10.04 14.84 17.30
CA LEU A 209 -10.61 15.78 16.35
C LEU A 209 -12.10 15.72 16.65
N SER A 210 -12.60 16.78 17.27
CA SER A 210 -14.00 16.91 17.70
C SER A 210 -14.92 16.36 16.61
N GLU A 211 -15.94 15.56 16.97
CA GLU A 211 -16.99 15.11 16.04
C GLU A 211 -17.59 16.29 15.24
N ALA A 212 -17.43 17.53 15.73
CA ALA A 212 -17.85 18.76 15.07
C ALA A 212 -16.99 19.18 13.86
N ASP A 213 -15.77 18.67 13.70
CA ASP A 213 -14.82 19.07 12.64
C ASP A 213 -14.74 18.02 11.50
N VAL A 214 -15.18 16.79 11.76
CA VAL A 214 -15.35 15.75 10.75
C VAL A 214 -16.76 15.89 10.17
N GLY A 215 -16.87 16.10 8.86
CA GLY A 215 -18.16 16.14 8.17
C GLY A 215 -18.99 14.86 8.36
N PRO A 216 -20.22 14.78 7.81
CA PRO A 216 -21.10 13.63 8.02
C PRO A 216 -20.42 12.29 7.70
N ILE A 217 -20.79 11.26 8.46
CA ILE A 217 -20.26 9.89 8.35
C ILE A 217 -21.37 8.89 8.04
N ASP A 218 -21.04 7.84 7.30
CA ASP A 218 -21.95 6.71 7.08
C ASP A 218 -21.81 5.72 8.26
N LYS A 219 -22.83 5.70 9.14
CA LYS A 219 -22.82 4.87 10.35
C LYS A 219 -22.81 3.36 10.07
N LYS A 220 -23.38 2.93 8.93
CA LYS A 220 -23.34 1.52 8.53
C LYS A 220 -21.92 1.13 8.13
N PHE A 221 -21.24 2.00 7.39
CA PHE A 221 -19.84 1.81 7.02
C PHE A 221 -18.92 1.86 8.25
N GLU A 222 -19.11 2.84 9.14
CA GLU A 222 -18.34 2.96 10.40
C GLU A 222 -18.45 1.69 11.24
N SER A 223 -19.67 1.19 11.47
CA SER A 223 -19.89 -0.03 12.24
C SER A 223 -19.19 -1.25 11.64
N ALA A 224 -19.23 -1.41 10.31
CA ALA A 224 -18.55 -2.50 9.63
C ALA A 224 -17.02 -2.34 9.68
N LEU A 225 -16.53 -1.09 9.59
CA LEU A 225 -15.11 -0.77 9.64
C LEU A 225 -14.49 -1.11 10.99
N LEU A 226 -15.19 -0.78 12.09
CA LEU A 226 -14.77 -1.11 13.45
C LEU A 226 -14.69 -2.62 13.71
N GLY A 227 -15.48 -3.42 12.98
CA GLY A 227 -15.42 -4.88 13.03
C GLY A 227 -14.22 -5.48 12.28
N CYS A 228 -13.47 -4.70 11.50
CA CYS A 228 -12.30 -5.15 10.76
C CYS A 228 -11.02 -5.06 11.60
N THR A 229 -9.95 -5.76 11.18
CA THR A 229 -8.62 -5.61 11.79
C THR A 229 -8.05 -4.21 11.53
N LEU A 230 -7.11 -3.76 12.38
CA LEU A 230 -6.43 -2.47 12.16
C LEU A 230 -5.69 -2.39 10.82
N ASP A 231 -5.14 -3.51 10.35
CA ASP A 231 -4.48 -3.61 9.04
C ASP A 231 -5.49 -3.36 7.91
N ASP A 232 -6.68 -3.96 8.00
CA ASP A 232 -7.75 -3.75 7.02
C ASP A 232 -8.24 -2.32 7.03
N GLN A 233 -8.48 -1.74 8.21
CA GLN A 233 -8.93 -0.34 8.31
C GLN A 233 -7.95 0.61 7.61
N LYS A 234 -6.64 0.42 7.79
CA LYS A 234 -5.59 1.17 7.09
C LYS A 234 -5.64 0.94 5.57
N ASN A 235 -5.79 -0.30 5.13
CA ASN A 235 -5.84 -0.65 3.70
C ASN A 235 -7.11 -0.12 3.02
N ILE A 236 -8.27 -0.19 3.68
CA ILE A 236 -9.55 0.36 3.23
C ILE A 236 -9.42 1.88 3.08
N LYS A 237 -8.84 2.58 4.07
CA LYS A 237 -8.60 4.03 3.98
C LYS A 237 -7.74 4.39 2.76
N LYS A 238 -6.62 3.68 2.53
CA LYS A 238 -5.77 3.87 1.35
C LYS A 238 -6.55 3.65 0.04
N ARG A 239 -7.36 2.57 -0.02
CA ARG A 239 -8.21 2.26 -1.19
C ARG A 239 -9.20 3.39 -1.46
N LEU A 240 -9.88 3.89 -0.43
CA LEU A 240 -10.82 5.00 -0.56
C LEU A 240 -10.14 6.30 -0.99
N GLN A 241 -8.94 6.60 -0.48
CA GLN A 241 -8.17 7.78 -0.91
C GLN A 241 -7.82 7.73 -2.41
N ALA A 242 -7.39 6.55 -2.90
CA ALA A 242 -7.13 6.35 -4.32
C ALA A 242 -8.41 6.50 -5.17
N LEU A 243 -9.52 5.90 -4.73
CA LEU A 243 -10.83 6.05 -5.38
C LEU A 243 -11.31 7.49 -5.42
N MET A 244 -11.17 8.23 -4.32
CA MET A 244 -11.50 9.65 -4.24
C MET A 244 -10.69 10.46 -5.27
N GLY A 245 -9.39 10.18 -5.39
CA GLY A 245 -8.54 10.82 -6.41
C GLY A 245 -9.03 10.57 -7.85
N TYR A 246 -9.56 9.37 -8.12
CA TYR A 246 -10.15 9.03 -9.41
C TYR A 246 -11.48 9.75 -9.66
N LEU A 247 -12.40 9.68 -8.70
CA LEU A 247 -13.71 10.36 -8.75
C LEU A 247 -13.53 11.87 -8.88
N ASN A 248 -12.52 12.44 -8.23
CA ASN A 248 -12.22 13.87 -8.34
C ASN A 248 -11.89 14.29 -9.78
N LYS A 249 -11.18 13.47 -10.54
CA LYS A 249 -10.86 13.74 -11.94
C LYS A 249 -12.10 13.69 -12.84
N GLN A 250 -12.95 12.67 -12.69
CA GLN A 250 -14.22 12.55 -13.45
C GLN A 250 -15.20 13.69 -13.14
N THR A 251 -15.23 14.06 -11.87
CA THR A 251 -15.63 15.32 -11.27
C THR A 251 -15.51 16.60 -12.11
N VAL A 252 -14.27 16.85 -12.52
CA VAL A 252 -13.79 18.16 -12.98
C VAL A 252 -13.75 18.22 -14.51
N SER A 253 -13.82 17.07 -15.18
CA SER A 253 -13.85 16.95 -16.65
C SER A 253 -15.25 17.12 -17.28
N HIS A 254 -16.23 17.62 -16.51
CA HIS A 254 -17.61 17.84 -16.95
C HIS A 254 -18.02 19.30 -16.76
#